data_AF-A0A7K4WT23-F1
#
_entry.id   AF-A0A7K4WT23-F1
#
_cell.length_a   1.000
_cell.length_b   1.000
_cell.length_c   1.000
_cell.angle_alpha   90.00
_cell.angle_beta   90.00
_cell.angle_gamma   90.00
#
_symmetry.space_group_name_H-M   'P 1'
#
loop_
_entity.id
_entity.type
_entity.pdbx_description
1 polymer ?
#
loop_
_entity_poly.entity_id
_entity_poly.type
_entity_poly.pdbx_seq_one_letter_code
_entity_poly.pdbx_strand_id
1 'polypeptide(L)'
;LKQVFNKDKTFRPKRKFEPGTQRFQLHKQAQASLHSGLDLKAAVQLPSGEDQNDWVAVHVVDFFNRINLIYGTICEFCTEATCPVMSGGPKYEYRWQDDKKYKKPTALPAPQYMNLLMDWIEVQINNENIFPTRVGKCEGDVL
;
A
#
# COMPACT_ATOMS: atom_id res chain seq x y z
N LEU A 1 18.90 -15.68 5.93
CA LEU A 1 18.13 -14.77 5.04
C LEU A 1 16.77 -15.33 4.58
N LYS A 2 16.61 -16.64 4.33
CA LYS A 2 15.32 -17.24 3.92
C LYS A 2 14.22 -17.29 5.01
N GLN A 3 14.55 -16.97 6.26
CA GLN A 3 13.64 -17.04 7.41
C GLN A 3 13.00 -15.70 7.79
N VAL A 4 13.44 -14.59 7.20
CA VAL A 4 12.94 -13.24 7.54
C VAL A 4 11.67 -12.91 6.75
N PHE A 5 11.55 -13.39 5.51
CA PHE A 5 10.37 -13.17 4.66
C PHE A 5 9.49 -14.41 4.61
N ASN A 6 8.77 -14.68 5.69
CA ASN A 6 7.63 -15.60 5.59
C ASN A 6 6.49 -14.86 4.88
N LYS A 7 6.21 -15.22 3.62
CA LYS A 7 5.15 -14.60 2.80
C LYS A 7 3.76 -14.71 3.45
N ASP A 8 3.60 -15.58 4.43
CA ASP A 8 2.35 -15.83 5.16
C ASP A 8 2.27 -15.07 6.50
N LYS A 9 3.34 -14.38 6.93
CA LYS A 9 3.35 -13.52 8.13
C LYS A 9 3.41 -12.04 7.74
N THR A 10 2.26 -11.47 7.42
CA THR A 10 2.09 -10.03 7.23
C THR A 10 1.42 -9.41 8.46
N PHE A 11 1.70 -8.13 8.76
CA PHE A 11 1.08 -7.45 9.91
C PHE A 11 -0.46 -7.32 9.78
N ARG A 12 -0.94 -7.09 8.55
CA ARG A 12 -2.35 -7.18 8.12
C ARG A 12 -2.52 -8.25 7.04
N PRO A 13 -3.70 -8.84 6.81
CA PRO A 13 -3.93 -9.77 5.69
C PRO A 13 -3.55 -9.16 4.33
N LYS A 14 -2.90 -9.94 3.46
CA LYS A 14 -2.50 -9.47 2.13
C LYS A 14 -3.72 -9.26 1.24
N ARG A 15 -3.85 -8.09 0.64
CA ARG A 15 -4.91 -7.82 -0.34
C ARG A 15 -4.56 -8.45 -1.68
N LYS A 16 -5.55 -9.12 -2.29
CA LYS A 16 -5.43 -9.74 -3.61
C LYS A 16 -6.23 -8.93 -4.63
N PHE A 17 -5.73 -8.87 -5.85
CA PHE A 17 -6.49 -8.41 -7.00
C PHE A 17 -7.40 -9.53 -7.49
N GLU A 18 -8.64 -9.21 -7.84
CA GLU A 18 -9.60 -10.19 -8.33
C GLU A 18 -9.20 -10.71 -9.72
N PRO A 19 -9.06 -12.04 -9.91
CA PRO A 19 -8.73 -12.60 -11.21
C PRO A 19 -9.76 -12.21 -12.27
N GLY A 20 -9.28 -11.86 -13.48
CA GLY A 20 -10.13 -11.45 -14.59
C GLY A 20 -10.42 -9.95 -14.70
N THR A 21 -9.97 -9.13 -13.74
CA THR A 21 -10.09 -7.67 -13.81
C THR A 21 -8.92 -7.03 -14.60
N GLN A 22 -9.13 -5.83 -15.17
CA GLN A 22 -8.07 -5.04 -15.81
C GLN A 22 -6.91 -4.77 -14.84
N ARG A 23 -7.22 -4.41 -13.60
CA ARG A 23 -6.22 -4.19 -12.53
C ARG A 23 -5.42 -5.44 -12.20
N PHE A 24 -6.01 -6.64 -12.27
CA PHE A 24 -5.26 -7.89 -12.11
C PHE A 24 -4.27 -8.10 -13.26
N GLN A 25 -4.64 -7.76 -14.49
CA GLN A 25 -3.74 -7.84 -15.65
C GLN A 25 -2.58 -6.83 -15.52
N LEU A 26 -2.88 -5.58 -15.18
CA LEU A 26 -1.88 -4.54 -14.91
C LEU A 26 -0.91 -4.94 -13.80
N HIS A 27 -1.43 -5.48 -12.68
CA HIS A 27 -0.60 -5.98 -11.59
C HIS A 27 0.37 -7.08 -12.05
N LYS A 28 -0.13 -8.02 -12.86
CA LYS A 28 0.69 -9.11 -13.40
C LYS A 28 1.79 -8.58 -14.32
N GLN A 29 1.48 -7.62 -15.18
CA GLN A 29 2.45 -6.97 -16.07
C GLN A 29 3.53 -6.23 -15.27
N ALA A 30 3.14 -5.43 -14.28
CA ALA A 30 4.08 -4.72 -13.40
C ALA A 30 5.03 -5.69 -12.68
N GLN A 31 4.51 -6.82 -12.16
CA GLN A 31 5.34 -7.83 -11.51
C GLN A 31 6.28 -8.54 -12.49
N ALA A 32 5.84 -8.84 -13.71
CA ALA A 32 6.68 -9.47 -14.71
C ALA A 32 7.88 -8.57 -15.09
N SER A 33 7.63 -7.28 -15.31
CA SER A 33 8.66 -6.31 -15.65
C SER A 33 9.69 -6.10 -14.52
N LEU A 34 9.25 -6.16 -13.26
CA LEU A 34 10.15 -6.04 -12.12
C LEU A 34 11.04 -7.28 -11.94
N HIS A 35 10.53 -8.48 -12.25
CA HIS A 35 11.28 -9.73 -12.12
C HIS A 35 12.23 -10.01 -13.28
N SER A 36 12.04 -9.36 -14.44
CA SER A 36 12.91 -9.53 -15.62
C SER A 36 14.21 -8.74 -15.58
N GLY A 37 14.50 -8.00 -14.50
CA GLY A 37 15.73 -7.22 -14.35
C GLY A 37 15.76 -5.94 -15.22
N LEU A 38 14.59 -5.45 -15.66
CA LEU A 38 14.48 -4.17 -16.36
C LEU A 38 14.91 -3.00 -15.47
N ASP A 39 15.32 -1.90 -16.11
CA ASP A 39 15.49 -0.61 -15.44
C ASP A 39 14.19 -0.24 -14.72
N LEU A 40 14.29 0.00 -13.40
CA LEU A 40 13.17 0.41 -12.56
C LEU A 40 12.46 1.63 -13.13
N LYS A 41 13.20 2.54 -13.75
CA LYS A 41 12.63 3.73 -14.37
C LYS A 41 11.68 3.38 -15.51
N ALA A 42 11.99 2.37 -16.31
CA ALA A 42 11.12 1.89 -17.37
C ALA A 42 9.92 1.10 -16.79
N ALA A 43 10.13 0.31 -15.75
CA ALA A 43 9.09 -0.53 -15.15
C ALA A 43 7.97 0.26 -14.45
N VAL A 44 8.21 1.51 -14.03
CA VAL A 44 7.20 2.37 -13.40
C VAL A 44 6.47 3.29 -14.39
N GLN A 45 6.89 3.33 -15.65
CA GLN A 45 6.23 4.15 -16.67
C GLN A 45 4.82 3.63 -16.93
N LEU A 46 3.88 4.57 -17.10
CA LEU A 46 2.52 4.26 -17.51
C LEU A 46 2.56 3.53 -18.87
N PRO A 47 2.03 2.31 -18.99
CA PRO A 47 1.96 1.61 -20.26
C PRO A 47 1.10 2.38 -21.27
N SER A 48 1.44 2.27 -22.55
CA SER A 48 0.68 2.92 -23.62
C SER A 48 -0.74 2.37 -23.68
N GLY A 49 -1.74 3.27 -23.67
CA GLY A 49 -3.15 2.91 -23.76
C GLY A 49 -3.83 2.59 -22.42
N GLU A 50 -3.14 2.68 -21.29
CA GLU A 50 -3.70 2.46 -19.97
C GLU A 50 -4.08 3.77 -19.26
N ASP A 51 -5.07 3.69 -18.36
CA ASP A 51 -5.47 4.83 -17.53
C ASP A 51 -4.46 5.09 -16.40
N GLN A 52 -4.16 6.37 -16.17
CA GLN A 52 -3.19 6.77 -15.16
C GLN A 52 -3.66 6.45 -13.74
N ASN A 53 -4.95 6.63 -13.44
CA ASN A 53 -5.47 6.38 -12.09
C ASN A 53 -5.49 4.90 -11.77
N ASP A 54 -5.83 4.04 -12.74
CA ASP A 54 -5.75 2.59 -12.59
C ASP A 54 -4.31 2.10 -12.41
N TRP A 55 -3.36 2.68 -13.15
CA TRP A 55 -1.94 2.36 -12.97
C TRP A 55 -1.43 2.74 -11.57
N VAL A 56 -1.73 3.95 -11.11
CA VAL A 56 -1.39 4.39 -9.75
C VAL A 56 -2.09 3.51 -8.71
N ALA A 57 -3.36 3.16 -8.91
CA ALA A 57 -4.12 2.35 -7.97
C ALA A 57 -3.52 0.95 -7.78
N VAL A 58 -3.10 0.31 -8.88
CA VAL A 58 -2.40 -0.99 -8.84
C VAL A 58 -1.10 -0.88 -8.05
N HIS A 59 -0.31 0.19 -8.27
CA HIS A 59 0.93 0.41 -7.55
C HIS A 59 0.71 0.69 -6.06
N VAL A 60 -0.29 1.49 -5.69
CA VAL A 60 -0.61 1.79 -4.28
C VAL A 60 -0.90 0.51 -3.50
N VAL A 61 -1.72 -0.39 -4.07
CA VAL A 61 -2.04 -1.67 -3.43
C VAL A 61 -0.82 -2.59 -3.36
N ASP A 62 0.04 -2.61 -4.38
CA ASP A 62 1.30 -3.39 -4.34
C ASP A 62 2.25 -2.87 -3.26
N PHE A 63 2.45 -1.55 -3.16
CA PHE A 63 3.29 -0.93 -2.15
C PHE A 63 2.75 -1.16 -0.74
N PHE A 64 1.45 -1.01 -0.52
CA PHE A 64 0.82 -1.31 0.78
C PHE A 64 1.14 -2.75 1.23
N ASN A 65 0.93 -3.73 0.35
CA ASN A 65 1.23 -5.13 0.65
C ASN A 65 2.72 -5.37 0.97
N ARG A 66 3.63 -4.69 0.28
CA ARG A 66 5.08 -4.80 0.54
C ARG A 66 5.49 -4.16 1.87
N ILE A 67 5.00 -2.95 2.16
CA ILE A 67 5.28 -2.25 3.42
C ILE A 67 4.74 -3.08 4.59
N ASN A 68 3.55 -3.66 4.44
CA ASN A 68 2.91 -4.52 5.43
C ASN A 68 3.72 -5.80 5.71
N LEU A 69 4.32 -6.40 4.68
CA LEU A 69 5.26 -7.51 4.86
C LEU A 69 6.53 -7.07 5.59
N ILE A 70 7.12 -5.94 5.19
CA ILE A 70 8.36 -5.43 5.82
C ILE A 70 8.10 -5.12 7.29
N TYR A 71 7.02 -4.41 7.60
CA TYR A 71 6.67 -4.04 8.96
C TYR A 71 6.41 -5.26 9.85
N GLY A 72 5.78 -6.31 9.30
CA GLY A 72 5.59 -7.59 10.00
C GLY A 72 6.88 -8.28 10.46
N THR A 73 8.03 -7.95 9.87
CA THR A 73 9.34 -8.51 10.29
C THR A 73 10.03 -7.71 11.39
N ILE A 74 9.63 -6.46 11.61
CA ILE A 74 10.26 -5.54 12.57
C ILE A 74 9.35 -5.16 13.74
N CYS A 75 8.05 -5.42 13.66
CA CYS A 75 7.08 -4.97 14.64
C CYS A 75 7.36 -5.51 16.06
N GLU A 76 7.98 -6.67 16.18
CA GLU A 76 8.39 -7.25 17.48
C GLU A 76 9.49 -6.43 18.18
N PHE A 77 10.31 -5.70 17.42
CA PHE A 77 11.39 -4.86 17.95
C PHE A 77 10.99 -3.39 18.10
N CYS A 78 9.93 -2.97 17.43
CA CYS A 78 9.37 -1.62 17.47
C CYS A 78 8.33 -1.53 18.60
N THR A 79 8.78 -1.19 19.80
CA THR A 79 7.94 -1.05 21.00
C THR A 79 7.87 0.41 21.43
N GLU A 80 6.96 0.77 22.34
CA GLU A 80 6.92 2.14 22.88
C GLU A 80 8.21 2.52 23.63
N ALA A 81 8.94 1.54 24.17
CA ALA A 81 10.22 1.77 24.84
C ALA A 81 11.37 2.01 23.85
N THR A 82 11.43 1.24 22.76
CA THR A 82 12.49 1.35 21.75
C THR A 82 12.22 2.45 20.74
N CYS A 83 10.95 2.74 20.47
CA CYS A 83 10.49 3.74 19.50
C CYS A 83 9.38 4.62 20.09
N PRO A 84 9.71 5.49 21.07
CA PRO A 84 8.73 6.30 21.80
C PRO A 84 8.10 7.40 20.94
N VAL A 85 8.71 7.73 19.80
CA VAL A 85 8.21 8.70 18.82
C VAL A 85 8.36 8.14 17.42
N MET A 86 7.36 8.39 16.56
CA MET A 86 7.48 8.11 15.13
C MET A 86 8.47 9.07 14.48
N SER A 87 9.62 8.57 14.02
CA SER A 87 10.69 9.40 13.49
C SER A 87 11.34 8.82 12.22
N GLY A 88 11.89 9.73 11.40
CA GLY A 88 12.65 9.44 10.19
C GLY A 88 14.12 9.79 10.41
N GLY A 89 14.77 9.10 11.34
CA GLY A 89 16.07 9.51 11.87
C GLY A 89 15.97 10.71 12.83
N PRO A 90 17.10 11.30 13.25
CA PRO A 90 17.13 12.28 14.33
C PRO A 90 16.55 13.66 13.95
N LYS A 91 16.34 13.91 12.65
CA LYS A 91 15.92 15.23 12.14
C LYS A 91 14.42 15.37 11.94
N TYR A 92 13.70 14.26 11.80
CA TYR A 92 12.31 14.27 11.37
C TYR A 92 11.45 13.49 12.34
N GLU A 93 10.42 14.16 12.86
CA GLU A 93 9.36 13.56 13.68
C GLU A 93 8.05 13.63 12.91
N TYR A 94 7.32 12.53 12.87
CA TYR A 94 6.02 12.42 12.22
C TYR A 94 4.91 12.47 13.26
N ARG A 95 3.91 13.32 13.02
CA ARG A 95 2.77 13.51 13.91
C ARG A 95 1.49 13.07 13.23
N TRP A 96 0.67 12.32 13.95
CA TRP A 96 -0.58 11.79 13.43
C TRP A 96 -1.70 12.81 13.59
N GLN A 97 -2.56 12.88 12.60
CA GLN A 97 -3.80 13.64 12.66
C GLN A 97 -4.88 12.87 11.91
N ASP A 98 -6.08 12.82 12.49
CA ASP A 98 -7.29 12.33 11.82
C ASP A 98 -8.50 13.17 12.22
N ASP A 99 -9.60 13.03 11.48
CA ASP A 99 -10.82 13.80 11.72
C ASP A 99 -11.66 13.25 12.89
N LYS A 100 -11.19 12.18 13.55
CA LYS A 100 -11.92 11.45 14.58
C LYS A 100 -11.32 11.72 15.95
N LYS A 101 -10.30 10.94 16.32
CA LYS A 101 -9.69 10.90 17.65
C LYS A 101 -8.58 11.94 17.79
N TYR A 102 -7.78 12.16 16.74
CA TYR A 102 -6.60 13.01 16.77
C TYR A 102 -6.80 14.26 15.91
N LYS A 103 -7.66 15.17 16.38
CA LYS A 103 -8.04 16.41 15.65
C LYS A 103 -6.91 17.44 15.47
N LYS A 104 -5.75 17.22 16.10
CA LYS A 104 -4.55 18.07 16.00
C LYS A 104 -3.34 17.17 15.79
N PRO A 105 -2.26 17.67 15.15
CA PRO A 105 -1.01 16.92 14.98
C PRO A 105 -0.46 16.44 16.32
N THR A 106 -0.60 15.14 16.57
CA THR A 106 -0.28 14.50 17.85
C THR A 106 0.95 13.61 17.68
N ALA A 107 1.93 13.78 18.56
CA ALA A 107 3.08 12.88 18.63
C ALA A 107 2.61 11.54 19.20
N LEU A 108 2.89 10.45 18.49
CA LEU A 108 2.56 9.09 18.90
C LEU A 108 3.82 8.23 18.85
N PRO A 109 3.89 7.18 19.70
CA PRO A 109 4.89 6.13 19.55
C PRO A 109 4.83 5.52 18.15
N ALA A 110 6.00 5.15 17.60
CA ALA A 110 6.09 4.57 16.27
C ALA A 110 5.17 3.35 16.05
N PRO A 111 5.06 2.37 16.99
CA PRO A 111 4.16 1.23 16.76
C PRO A 111 2.69 1.65 16.69
N GLN A 112 2.27 2.62 17.50
CA GLN A 112 0.90 3.12 17.48
C GLN A 112 0.61 3.90 16.19
N TYR A 113 1.56 4.74 15.76
CA TYR A 113 1.46 5.48 14.51
C TYR A 113 1.31 4.52 13.33
N MET A 114 2.14 3.48 13.25
CA MET A 114 2.10 2.49 12.18
C MET A 114 0.78 1.71 12.15
N ASN A 115 0.22 1.36 13.31
CA ASN A 115 -1.08 0.70 13.38
C ASN A 115 -2.19 1.60 12.78
N LEU A 116 -2.25 2.87 13.21
CA LEU A 116 -3.22 3.84 12.70
C LEU A 116 -3.06 4.08 11.19
N LEU A 117 -1.81 4.19 10.73
CA LEU A 117 -1.49 4.37 9.32
C LEU A 117 -1.98 3.19 8.48
N MET A 118 -1.68 1.97 8.89
CA MET A 118 -2.09 0.76 8.15
C MET A 118 -3.61 0.62 8.09
N ASP A 119 -4.30 0.91 9.20
CA ASP A 119 -5.76 0.87 9.26
C ASP A 119 -6.39 1.95 8.38
N TRP A 120 -5.81 3.16 8.38
CA TRP A 120 -6.25 4.23 7.52
C TRP A 120 -6.09 3.88 6.05
N ILE A 121 -4.91 3.37 5.65
CA ILE A 121 -4.67 2.95 4.26
C ILE A 121 -5.68 1.86 3.87
N GLU A 122 -5.89 0.85 4.72
CA GLU A 122 -6.85 -0.24 4.49
C GLU A 122 -8.28 0.29 4.23
N VAL A 123 -8.73 1.27 5.00
CA VAL A 123 -10.03 1.93 4.77
C VAL A 123 -10.06 2.65 3.41
N GLN A 124 -8.99 3.35 3.02
CA GLN A 124 -8.94 4.04 1.73
C GLN A 124 -8.99 3.06 0.55
N ILE A 125 -8.16 2.01 0.56
CA ILE A 125 -8.11 1.05 -0.53
C ILE A 125 -9.40 0.22 -0.66
N ASN A 126 -10.15 0.03 0.44
CA ASN A 126 -11.45 -0.64 0.46
C ASN A 126 -12.62 0.27 0.07
N ASN A 127 -12.41 1.59 -0.03
CA ASN A 127 -13.47 2.52 -0.39
C ASN A 127 -13.69 2.49 -1.91
N GLU A 128 -14.81 1.91 -2.37
CA GLU A 128 -15.15 1.83 -3.80
C GLU A 128 -15.32 3.19 -4.48
N ASN A 129 -15.55 4.27 -3.72
CA ASN A 129 -15.61 5.62 -4.27
C ASN A 129 -14.21 6.18 -4.62
N ILE A 130 -13.16 5.64 -4.01
CA ILE A 130 -11.76 6.05 -4.24
C ILE A 130 -11.04 5.01 -5.12
N PHE A 131 -11.27 3.72 -4.84
CA PHE A 131 -10.72 2.57 -5.55
C PHE A 131 -11.86 1.70 -6.12
N PRO A 132 -12.53 2.13 -7.20
CA PRO A 132 -13.64 1.37 -7.78
C PRO A 132 -13.18 0.00 -8.25
N THR A 133 -13.83 -1.07 -7.80
CA THR A 133 -13.48 -2.46 -8.12
C THR A 133 -14.16 -2.95 -9.40
N ARG A 134 -15.24 -2.27 -9.80
CA ARG A 134 -15.99 -2.56 -11.01
C ARG A 134 -15.55 -1.61 -12.10
N VAL A 135 -15.17 -2.16 -13.24
CA VAL A 135 -15.07 -1.39 -14.49
C VAL A 135 -16.47 -0.86 -14.75
N GLY A 136 -16.64 0.46 -14.78
CA GLY A 136 -17.89 1.05 -15.25
C GLY A 136 -18.22 0.42 -16.59
N LYS A 137 -19.48 -0.02 -16.79
CA LYS A 137 -19.96 -0.44 -18.10
C LYS A 137 -19.43 0.56 -19.14
N CYS A 138 -18.91 0.04 -20.25
CA CYS A 138 -18.63 0.86 -21.43
C CYS A 138 -19.81 1.82 -21.64
N GLU A 139 -19.58 3.12 -21.47
CA GLU A 139 -20.49 4.14 -21.97
C GLU A 139 -20.42 4.04 -23.51
N GLY A 140 -21.27 3.19 -24.07
CA GLY A 140 -21.27 2.85 -25.49
C GLY A 140 -22.37 1.86 -25.91
N ASP A 141 -22.94 1.08 -24.99
CA ASP A 141 -24.07 0.20 -25.28
C ASP A 141 -25.37 0.70 -24.62
N VAL A 142 -25.92 1.78 -25.16
CA VAL A 142 -27.36 2.07 -25.08
C VAL A 142 -27.83 2.35 -26.50
N LEU A 143 -28.77 1.53 -26.96
CA LEU A 143 -29.52 1.64 -28.21
C LEU A 143 -30.15 3.02 -28.40
#